data_AF-A0A8J7YEZ5-F1
#
_entry.id   AF-A0A8J7YEZ5-F1
#
_cell.length_a   1.000
_cell.length_b   1.000
_cell.length_c   1.000
_cell.angle_alpha   90.00
_cell.angle_beta   90.00
_cell.angle_gamma   90.00
#
_symmetry.space_group_name_H-M   'P 1'
#
loop_
_entity.id
_entity.type
_entity.pdbx_description
1 polymer ?
#
loop_
_entity_poly.entity_id
_entity_poly.type
_entity_poly.pdbx_seq_one_letter_code
_entity_poly.pdbx_strand_id
1 'polypeptide(L)' 'MTGELTVEFLALESAFIMVGFAVAAQVAPPDPYSQVLGTLVILAVTLPLSYWLVYRRGLSL' A
#
# COMPACT_ATOMS: atom_id res chain seq x y z
N MET A 1 7.58 21.36 2.82
CA MET A 1 7.44 20.44 1.68
C MET A 1 7.51 18.97 2.08
N THR A 2 8.45 18.52 2.93
CA THR A 2 8.55 17.10 3.35
C THR A 2 7.34 16.58 4.13
N GLY A 3 6.77 17.39 5.04
CA GLY A 3 5.60 16.98 5.84
C GLY A 3 4.33 16.73 5.02
N GLU A 4 4.14 17.48 3.93
CA GLU A 4 2.98 17.33 3.04
C GLU A 4 3.07 16.03 2.23
N LEU A 5 4.26 15.71 1.70
CA LEU A 5 4.52 14.45 1.00
C LEU A 5 4.36 13.23 1.93
N THR A 6 4.77 13.34 3.19
CA THR A 6 4.56 12.27 4.17
C THR A 6 3.07 12.02 4.41
N VAL A 7 2.26 13.07 4.55
CA VAL A 7 0.81 12.93 4.73
C VAL A 7 0.16 12.35 3.47
N GLU A 8 0.55 12.81 2.28
CA GLU A 8 0.07 12.27 0.99
C GLU A 8 0.42 10.79 0.84
N PHE A 9 1.66 10.41 1.16
CA PHE A 9 2.11 9.01 1.15
C PHE A 9 1.29 8.14 2.11
N LEU A 10 1.11 8.58 3.36
CA LEU A 10 0.36 7.82 4.35
C LEU A 10 -1.11 7.65 3.95
N ALA A 11 -1.73 8.70 3.42
CA ALA A 11 -3.12 8.65 2.95
C ALA A 11 -3.28 7.67 1.78
N LEU A 12 -2.39 7.75 0.79
CA LEU A 12 -2.40 6.88 -0.39
C LEU A 12 -2.12 5.41 -0.02
N GLU A 13 -1.10 5.18 0.82
CA GLU A 13 -0.73 3.84 1.27
C GLU A 13 -1.87 3.20 2.06
N SER A 14 -2.49 3.95 2.98
CA SER A 14 -3.64 3.46 3.75
C SER A 14 -4.80 3.08 2.83
N ALA A 15 -5.09 3.90 1.81
CA ALA A 15 -6.13 3.61 0.83
C ALA A 15 -5.85 2.31 0.06
N PHE A 16 -4.62 2.12 -0.43
CA PHE A 16 -4.28 0.89 -1.14
C PHE A 16 -4.27 -0.34 -0.24
N ILE A 17 -3.78 -0.23 0.99
CA ILE A 17 -3.83 -1.33 1.95
C ILE A 17 -5.29 -1.73 2.23
N MET A 18 -6.18 -0.77 2.46
CA MET A 18 -7.61 -1.04 2.69
C MET A 18 -8.24 -1.76 1.49
N VAL A 19 -7.97 -1.31 0.27
CA VAL A 19 -8.45 -1.98 -0.95
C VAL A 19 -7.85 -3.38 -1.08
N GLY A 20 -6.54 -3.53 -0.84
CA GLY A 20 -5.85 -4.82 -0.90
C GLY A 20 -6.47 -5.84 0.06
N PHE A 21 -6.73 -5.44 1.30
CA PHE A 21 -7.40 -6.31 2.28
C PHE A 21 -8.86 -6.56 1.93
N ALA A 22 -9.60 -5.58 1.40
CA ALA A 22 -10.98 -5.78 0.96
C ALA A 22 -11.08 -6.80 -0.19
N VAL A 23 -10.09 -6.83 -1.09
CA VAL A 23 -9.98 -7.83 -2.15
C VAL A 23 -9.57 -9.18 -1.57
N ALA A 24 -8.52 -9.22 -0.74
CA ALA A 24 -8.03 -10.45 -0.12
C ALA A 24 -9.13 -11.17 0.69
N ALA A 25 -9.95 -10.42 1.42
CA ALA A 25 -11.08 -10.95 2.17
C ALA A 25 -12.14 -11.66 1.31
N GLN A 26 -12.21 -11.34 0.01
CA GLN A 26 -13.16 -11.96 -0.93
C GLN A 26 -12.60 -13.20 -1.63
N VAL A 27 -11.27 -13.29 -1.76
CA VAL A 27 -10.62 -14.31 -2.60
C VAL A 27 -9.77 -15.31 -1.83
N ALA A 28 -9.42 -15.04 -0.58
CA ALA A 28 -8.57 -15.88 0.24
C ALA A 28 -9.33 -16.51 1.43
N PRO A 29 -8.95 -17.71 1.90
CA PRO A 29 -9.54 -18.30 3.09
C PRO A 29 -9.18 -17.50 4.36
N PRO A 30 -10.03 -17.53 5.41
CA PRO A 30 -9.82 -16.78 6.64
C PRO A 30 -8.85 -17.47 7.62
N ASP A 31 -7.79 -18.12 7.13
CA ASP A 31 -6.79 -18.79 7.97
C ASP A 31 -5.54 -17.92 8.20
N PRO A 32 -4.78 -18.12 9.31
CA PRO A 32 -3.63 -17.29 9.63
C PRO A 32 -2.52 -17.30 8.59
N TYR A 33 -2.30 -18.42 7.90
CA TYR A 33 -1.25 -18.54 6.91
C TYR A 33 -1.56 -17.69 5.69
N SER A 34 -2.79 -17.80 5.16
CA SER A 34 -3.27 -16.96 4.06
C SER A 34 -3.31 -15.47 4.43
N GLN A 35 -3.64 -15.11 5.67
CA GLN A 35 -3.61 -13.71 6.12
C GLN A 35 -2.20 -13.14 6.17
N VAL A 36 -1.23 -13.88 6.71
CA VAL A 36 0.17 -13.44 6.76
C VAL A 36 0.71 -13.28 5.35
N LEU A 37 0.52 -14.28 4.49
CA LEU A 37 1.00 -14.24 3.11
C LEU A 37 0.33 -13.12 2.32
N GLY A 38 -0.99 -12.94 2.47
CA GLY A 38 -1.74 -11.84 1.85
C GLY A 38 -1.26 -10.47 2.31
N THR A 39 -1.00 -10.29 3.61
CA THR A 39 -0.46 -9.04 4.17
C THR A 39 0.90 -8.72 3.56
N LEU A 40 1.80 -9.70 3.48
CA LEU A 40 3.12 -9.53 2.88
C LEU A 40 3.03 -9.13 1.41
N VAL A 41 2.14 -9.77 0.64
CA VAL A 41 1.92 -9.46 -0.78
C VAL A 41 1.35 -8.05 -0.94
N ILE A 42 0.34 -7.68 -0.14
CA ILE A 42 -0.25 -6.33 -0.18
C ILE A 42 0.85 -5.30 0.07
N LEU A 43 1.58 -5.40 1.18
CA LEU A 43 2.63 -4.43 1.53
C LEU A 43 3.75 -4.39 0.49
N ALA A 44 4.14 -5.54 -0.07
CA ALA A 44 5.16 -5.62 -1.11
C ALA A 44 4.76 -4.89 -2.39
N VAL A 45 3.45 -4.72 -2.65
CA VAL A 45 2.93 -3.99 -3.81
C VAL A 45 2.61 -2.54 -3.47
N THR A 46 1.90 -2.28 -2.37
CA THR A 46 1.41 -0.95 -2.02
C THR A 46 2.55 0.01 -1.67
N LEU A 47 3.51 -0.41 -0.84
CA LEU A 47 4.62 0.44 -0.42
C LEU A 47 5.43 1.02 -1.60
N PRO A 48 5.95 0.22 -2.55
CA PRO A 48 6.71 0.78 -3.67
C PRO A 48 5.82 1.61 -4.60
N LEU A 49 4.54 1.24 -4.77
CA LEU A 49 3.62 1.96 -5.65
C LEU A 49 3.26 3.33 -5.07
N SER A 50 2.92 3.41 -3.78
CA SER A 50 2.70 4.66 -3.06
C SER A 50 3.95 5.54 -3.06
N TYR A 51 5.12 4.93 -2.84
CA TYR A 51 6.39 5.66 -2.85
C TYR A 51 6.64 6.26 -4.23
N TRP A 52 6.48 5.48 -5.29
CA TRP A 52 6.68 5.95 -6.65
C TRP A 52 5.68 7.05 -7.02
N LEU A 53 4.40 6.90 -6.69
CA LEU A 53 3.38 7.90 -7.06
C LEU A 53 3.59 9.24 -6.36
N VAL A 54 3.94 9.24 -5.08
CA VAL A 54 4.12 10.47 -4.30
C VAL A 54 5.49 11.09 -4.57
N TYR A 55 6.56 10.29 -4.53
CA TYR A 55 7.92 10.83 -4.59
C TYR A 55 8.51 10.92 -6.00
N ARG A 56 7.96 10.25 -7.05
CA ARG A 56 8.47 10.48 -8.43
C ARG A 56 8.26 11.91 -8.90
N ARG A 57 7.27 12.63 -8.37
CA ARG A 57 7.04 14.05 -8.68
C ARG A 57 8.20 14.95 -8.22
N GLY A 58 8.99 14.51 -7.24
CA GLY A 58 10.22 15.20 -6.81
C GLY A 58 11.48 14.81 -7.60
N LEU A 59 11.40 13.81 -8.48
CA LEU A 59 12.51 13.29 -9.30
C LEU A 59 12.50 13.79 -10.76
N SER A 60 11.52 14.63 -11.14
CA SER A 60 11.57 15.33 -12.42
C SER A 60 12.64 16.43 -12.36
N LEU A 61 13.86 16.07 -12.75
CA LEU A 61 14.93 16.98 -13.18
C LEU A 61 14.52 17.69 -14.47
#